data_AF-A0A5C9E0D0-F1
#
_entry.id   AF-A0A5C9E0D0-F1
#
_cell.length_a   1.000
_cell.length_b   1.000
_cell.length_c   1.000
_cell.angle_alpha   90.00
_cell.angle_beta   90.00
_cell.angle_gamma   90.00
#
_symmetry.space_group_name_H-M   'P 1'
#
loop_
_entity.id
_entity.type
_entity.pdbx_description
1 polymer ?
#
loop_
_entity_poly.entity_id
_entity_poly.type
_entity_poly.pdbx_seq_one_letter_code
_entity_poly.pdbx_strand_id
1 'polypeptide(L)'
;MSRRSLRFSRATCPICGSKEVARDDLKGDLLCTNCGNVVTRRETKSVGKFQIAQQLKREGRLSFSKLRDITGASDDKLFGILESMVRMGLIQEIGGSYSLTKRGSKWYRQRLGQQWGY
;
A
#
# COMPACT_ATOMS: atom_id res chain seq x y z
N MET A 1 -16.12 3.20 -40.29
CA MET A 1 -14.93 2.78 -39.51
C MET A 1 -14.51 3.92 -38.58
N SER A 2 -14.83 3.82 -37.28
CA SER A 2 -14.52 4.89 -36.32
C SER A 2 -13.04 4.81 -35.93
N ARG A 3 -12.24 5.82 -36.31
CA ARG A 3 -10.85 5.97 -35.83
C ARG A 3 -10.91 6.27 -34.33
N ARG A 4 -10.78 5.24 -33.50
CA ARG A 4 -10.67 5.37 -32.04
C ARG A 4 -9.34 6.05 -31.73
N SER A 5 -9.39 7.30 -31.26
CA SER A 5 -8.22 8.06 -30.83
C SER A 5 -7.74 7.53 -29.49
N LEU A 6 -6.61 6.80 -29.51
CA LEU A 6 -5.95 6.33 -28.29
C LEU A 6 -5.51 7.54 -27.45
N ARG A 7 -6.08 7.69 -26.26
CA ARG A 7 -5.64 8.70 -25.29
C ARG A 7 -4.41 8.17 -24.57
N PHE A 8 -3.24 8.66 -24.94
CA PHE A 8 -1.98 8.32 -24.29
C PHE A 8 -1.87 8.97 -22.89
N SER A 9 -1.55 8.15 -21.91
CA SER A 9 -1.27 8.52 -20.52
C SER A 9 0.20 8.95 -20.38
N ARG A 10 0.50 9.79 -19.39
CA ARG A 10 1.89 10.13 -19.02
C ARG A 10 2.62 8.98 -18.30
N ALA A 11 1.95 7.86 -18.08
CA ALA A 11 2.53 6.69 -17.42
C ALA A 11 3.57 6.01 -18.31
N THR A 12 4.65 5.54 -17.70
CA THR A 12 5.64 4.69 -18.37
C THR A 12 5.33 3.23 -18.05
N CYS A 13 5.40 2.36 -19.05
CA CYS A 13 5.18 0.93 -18.87
C CYS A 13 6.26 0.34 -17.95
N PRO A 14 5.89 -0.32 -16.83
CA PRO A 14 6.86 -0.87 -15.89
C PRO A 14 7.63 -2.08 -16.44
N ILE A 15 7.18 -2.67 -17.54
CA ILE A 15 7.78 -3.87 -18.13
C ILE A 15 8.81 -3.53 -19.21
N CYS A 16 8.47 -2.63 -20.13
CA CYS A 16 9.32 -2.33 -21.29
C CYS A 16 9.88 -0.90 -21.31
N GLY A 17 9.52 -0.06 -20.33
CA GLY A 17 9.96 1.34 -20.27
C GLY A 17 9.37 2.26 -21.33
N SER A 18 8.47 1.76 -22.20
CA SER A 18 7.80 2.60 -23.21
C SER A 18 6.82 3.59 -22.57
N LYS A 19 6.73 4.80 -23.16
CA LYS A 19 5.74 5.83 -22.81
C LYS A 19 4.43 5.68 -23.59
N GLU A 20 4.34 4.66 -24.44
CA GLU A 20 3.16 4.37 -25.24
C GLU A 20 2.16 3.59 -24.39
N VAL A 21 1.58 4.27 -23.41
CA VAL A 21 0.54 3.73 -22.54
C VAL A 21 -0.77 4.42 -22.89
N ALA A 22 -1.72 3.70 -23.47
CA ALA A 22 -3.03 4.21 -23.83
C ALA A 22 -4.09 3.80 -22.80
N ARG A 23 -5.10 4.63 -22.60
CA ARG A 23 -6.29 4.24 -21.81
C ARG A 23 -7.26 3.48 -22.70
N ASP A 24 -7.70 2.31 -22.25
CA ASP A 24 -8.79 1.57 -22.87
C ASP A 24 -10.13 2.17 -22.41
N ASP A 25 -10.90 2.74 -23.34
CA ASP A 25 -12.17 3.43 -23.02
C ASP A 25 -13.32 2.45 -22.67
N LEU A 26 -13.18 1.15 -22.94
CA LEU A 26 -14.20 0.14 -22.62
C LEU A 26 -14.02 -0.44 -21.20
N LYS A 27 -12.77 -0.55 -20.74
CA LYS A 27 -12.43 -1.14 -19.43
C LYS A 27 -11.90 -0.13 -18.40
N GLY A 28 -11.46 1.04 -18.84
CA GLY A 28 -10.84 2.05 -17.99
C GLY A 28 -9.38 1.77 -17.60
N ASP A 29 -8.84 0.62 -18.02
CA ASP A 29 -7.47 0.20 -17.76
C ASP A 29 -6.46 0.99 -18.62
N LEU A 30 -5.25 1.17 -18.09
CA LEU A 30 -4.12 1.65 -18.89
C LEU A 30 -3.43 0.44 -19.51
N LEU A 31 -3.20 0.45 -20.81
CA LEU A 31 -2.52 -0.60 -21.56
C LEU A 31 -1.28 -0.02 -22.22
N CYS A 32 -0.14 -0.69 -22.08
CA CYS A 32 1.02 -0.41 -22.90
C CYS A 32 0.78 -0.92 -24.32
N THR A 33 0.77 -0.03 -25.31
CA THR A 33 0.59 -0.41 -26.72
C THR A 33 1.86 -0.99 -27.35
N ASN A 34 3.01 -0.87 -26.67
CA ASN A 34 4.28 -1.49 -27.12
C ASN A 34 4.37 -2.97 -26.77
N CYS A 35 4.11 -3.34 -25.50
CA CYS A 35 4.27 -4.72 -25.03
C CYS A 35 2.96 -5.42 -24.63
N GLY A 36 1.81 -4.75 -24.80
CA GLY A 36 0.49 -5.28 -24.44
C GLY A 36 0.23 -5.40 -22.93
N ASN A 37 1.17 -4.97 -22.08
CA ASN A 37 1.02 -5.08 -20.64
C ASN A 37 -0.07 -4.14 -20.13
N VAL A 38 -1.04 -4.68 -19.39
CA VAL A 38 -2.03 -3.87 -18.67
C VAL A 38 -1.30 -3.17 -17.51
N VAL A 39 -1.11 -1.86 -17.66
CA VAL A 39 -0.58 -0.95 -16.64
C VAL A 39 -1.69 -0.65 -15.64
N THR A 40 -2.21 -1.66 -14.96
CA THR A 40 -3.02 -1.39 -13.77
C THR A 40 -2.11 -0.70 -12.78
N ARG A 41 -2.36 0.59 -12.46
CA ARG A 41 -2.09 1.04 -11.09
C ARG A 41 -2.95 0.09 -10.26
N ARG A 42 -2.38 -0.99 -9.72
CA ARG A 42 -3.05 -1.72 -8.64
C ARG A 42 -3.31 -0.63 -7.61
N GLU A 43 -4.55 -0.15 -7.50
CA GLU A 43 -5.02 0.80 -6.50
C GLU A 43 -4.96 0.08 -5.16
N THR A 44 -3.74 -0.20 -4.74
CA THR A 44 -3.42 -0.84 -3.49
C THR A 44 -3.61 0.25 -2.46
N LYS A 45 -4.57 0.03 -1.57
CA LYS A 45 -4.87 0.97 -0.50
C LYS A 45 -3.56 1.28 0.21
N SER A 46 -3.22 2.56 0.26
CA SER A 46 -2.11 3.03 1.08
C SER A 46 -2.53 2.84 2.53
N VAL A 47 -1.84 1.93 3.24
CA VAL A 47 -2.00 1.77 4.68
C VAL A 47 -1.10 2.77 5.39
N GLY A 48 -1.52 3.27 6.55
CA GLY A 48 -0.70 4.15 7.38
C GLY A 48 -0.12 3.44 8.60
N LYS A 49 1.00 3.94 9.15
CA LYS A 49 1.59 3.43 10.40
C LYS A 49 0.58 3.40 11.55
N PHE A 50 -0.29 4.41 11.60
CA PHE A 50 -1.33 4.51 12.63
C PHE A 50 -2.38 3.41 12.50
N GLN A 51 -2.83 3.12 11.27
CA GLN A 51 -3.79 2.04 11.02
C GLN A 51 -3.21 0.67 11.40
N ILE A 52 -1.93 0.42 11.08
CA ILE A 52 -1.24 -0.81 11.50
C ILE A 52 -1.18 -0.89 13.04
N ALA A 53 -0.78 0.20 13.69
CA ALA A 53 -0.73 0.26 15.15
C ALA A 53 -2.11 0.05 15.79
N GLN A 54 -3.19 0.57 15.20
CA GLN A 54 -4.55 0.34 15.67
C GLN A 54 -4.93 -1.15 15.61
N GLN A 55 -4.63 -1.83 14.51
CA GLN A 55 -4.91 -3.28 14.38
C GLN A 55 -4.09 -4.09 15.37
N LEU A 56 -2.79 -3.81 15.50
CA LEU A 56 -1.94 -4.47 16.49
C LEU A 56 -2.35 -4.18 17.94
N LYS A 57 -2.93 -3.00 18.21
CA LYS A 57 -3.44 -2.69 19.54
C LYS A 57 -4.70 -3.48 19.89
N ARG A 58 -5.55 -3.76 18.90
CA ARG A 58 -6.78 -4.53 19.05
C ARG A 58 -6.52 -6.03 19.17
N GLU A 59 -5.67 -6.58 18.31
CA GLU A 59 -5.44 -8.03 18.18
C GLU A 59 -4.19 -8.51 18.95
N GLY A 60 -3.34 -7.58 19.41
CA GLY A 60 -2.10 -7.88 20.15
C GLY A 60 -0.92 -8.26 19.27
N ARG A 61 -1.06 -9.32 18.45
CA ARG A 61 -0.02 -9.82 17.55
C ARG A 61 -0.63 -10.29 16.23
N LEU A 62 -0.07 -9.86 15.10
CA LEU A 62 -0.55 -10.24 13.76
C LEU A 62 0.60 -10.61 12.82
N SER A 63 0.39 -11.62 11.98
CA SER A 63 1.31 -11.96 10.89
C SER A 63 1.23 -10.96 9.73
N PHE A 64 2.24 -10.98 8.86
CA PHE A 64 2.21 -10.21 7.61
C PHE A 64 0.96 -10.50 6.77
N SER A 65 0.62 -11.78 6.59
CA SER A 65 -0.56 -12.20 5.82
C SER A 65 -1.85 -11.64 6.39
N LYS A 66 -2.02 -11.71 7.72
CA LYS A 66 -3.24 -11.20 8.36
C LYS A 66 -3.34 -9.68 8.27
N LEU A 67 -2.22 -8.97 8.42
CA LEU A 67 -2.18 -7.52 8.22
C LEU A 67 -2.51 -7.13 6.79
N ARG A 68 -2.04 -7.88 5.79
CA ARG A 68 -2.38 -7.67 4.39
C ARG A 68 -3.87 -7.83 4.16
N ASP A 69 -4.46 -8.92 4.65
CA ASP A 69 -5.87 -9.22 4.45
C ASP A 69 -6.77 -8.16 5.11
N ILE A 70 -6.41 -7.68 6.30
CA ILE A 70 -7.16 -6.64 7.02
C ILE A 70 -7.02 -5.27 6.34
N THR A 71 -5.82 -4.93 5.85
CA THR A 71 -5.53 -3.58 5.34
C THR A 71 -5.82 -3.43 3.85
N GLY A 72 -5.84 -4.53 3.09
CA GLY A 72 -5.94 -4.54 1.63
C GLY A 72 -4.75 -3.85 0.93
N ALA A 73 -3.64 -3.67 1.63
CA ALA A 73 -2.42 -3.08 1.08
C ALA A 73 -1.69 -4.09 0.18
N SER A 74 -0.91 -3.60 -0.80
CA SER A 74 0.05 -4.46 -1.50
C SER A 74 1.18 -4.88 -0.57
N ASP A 75 1.74 -6.05 -0.87
CA ASP A 75 2.90 -6.61 -0.18
C ASP A 75 4.04 -5.58 -0.08
N ASP A 76 4.41 -4.90 -1.18
CA ASP A 76 5.50 -3.91 -1.17
C ASP A 76 5.25 -2.73 -0.22
N LYS A 77 4.01 -2.21 -0.22
CA LYS A 77 3.62 -1.07 0.62
C LYS A 77 3.56 -1.47 2.08
N LEU A 78 2.96 -2.63 2.35
CA LEU A 78 2.86 -3.17 3.70
C LEU A 78 4.26 -3.44 4.26
N PHE A 79 5.13 -4.07 3.46
CA PHE A 79 6.50 -4.35 3.84
C PHE A 79 7.27 -3.07 4.17
N GLY A 80 7.25 -2.06 3.28
CA GLY A 80 7.96 -0.80 3.53
C GLY A 80 7.48 -0.07 4.79
N ILE A 81 6.19 -0.17 5.12
CA ILE A 81 5.63 0.41 6.34
C ILE A 81 6.05 -0.37 7.58
N LEU A 82 5.96 -1.70 7.54
CA LEU A 82 6.37 -2.56 8.65
C LEU A 82 7.86 -2.40 8.93
N GLU A 83 8.70 -2.44 7.91
CA GLU A 83 10.14 -2.19 8.03
C GLU A 83 10.40 -0.81 8.64
N SER A 84 9.73 0.24 8.16
CA SER A 84 9.84 1.58 8.73
C SER A 84 9.44 1.61 10.22
N MET A 85 8.35 0.93 10.60
CA MET A 85 7.89 0.87 11.98
C MET A 85 8.81 0.06 12.89
N VAL A 86 9.41 -1.02 12.38
CA VAL A 86 10.44 -1.82 13.08
C VAL A 86 11.70 -0.97 13.29
N ARG A 87 12.21 -0.31 12.25
CA ARG A 87 13.38 0.60 12.35
C ARG A 87 13.15 1.75 13.35
N MET A 88 11.92 2.26 13.44
CA MET A 88 11.55 3.28 14.43
C MET A 88 11.35 2.73 15.85
N GLY A 89 11.40 1.40 16.05
CA GLY A 89 11.15 0.72 17.31
C GLY A 89 9.70 0.82 17.78
N LEU A 90 8.74 1.04 16.85
CA LEU A 90 7.31 1.12 17.17
C LEU A 90 6.67 -0.27 17.26
N ILE A 91 7.10 -1.18 16.40
CA ILE A 91 6.69 -2.59 16.42
C ILE A 91 7.94 -3.46 16.48
N GLN A 92 7.76 -4.68 16.97
CA GLN A 92 8.78 -5.71 16.96
C GLN A 92 8.26 -6.92 16.19
N GLU A 93 9.14 -7.59 15.48
CA GLU A 93 8.87 -8.84 14.79
C GLU A 93 9.44 -10.01 15.59
N ILE A 94 8.60 -10.99 15.89
CA ILE A 94 8.98 -12.21 16.61
C ILE A 94 8.29 -13.38 15.92
N GLY A 95 9.07 -14.29 15.33
CA GLY A 95 8.54 -15.48 14.66
C GLY A 95 7.58 -15.16 13.51
N GLY A 96 7.91 -14.17 12.66
CA GLY A 96 7.08 -13.77 11.52
C GLY A 96 5.77 -13.05 11.90
N SER A 97 5.64 -12.64 13.17
CA SER A 97 4.49 -11.90 13.67
C SER A 97 4.92 -10.58 14.28
N TYR A 98 4.12 -9.54 14.06
CA TYR A 98 4.35 -8.19 14.53
C TYR A 98 3.52 -7.91 15.78
N SER A 99 4.10 -7.17 16.73
CA SER A 99 3.41 -6.68 17.93
C SER A 99 3.90 -5.28 18.27
N LEU A 100 3.06 -4.47 18.92
CA LEU A 100 3.46 -3.14 19.40
C LEU A 100 4.50 -3.24 20.53
N THR A 101 5.51 -2.38 20.48
CA THR A 101 6.44 -2.18 21.60
C THR A 101 5.83 -1.23 22.65
N LYS A 102 6.48 -1.08 23.81
CA LYS A 102 6.13 -0.04 24.79
C LYS A 102 6.19 1.36 24.17
N ARG A 103 7.22 1.62 23.36
CA ARG A 103 7.39 2.88 22.61
C ARG A 103 6.28 3.08 21.58
N GLY A 104 5.96 2.05 20.79
CA GLY A 104 4.86 2.08 19.84
C GLY A 104 3.51 2.36 20.48
N SER A 105 3.26 1.75 21.64
CA SER A 105 2.03 2.00 22.42
C SER A 105 1.94 3.44 22.94
N LYS A 106 3.06 4.05 23.36
CA LYS A 106 3.10 5.47 23.74
C LYS A 106 2.86 6.38 22.52
N TRP A 107 3.54 6.09 21.42
CA TRP A 107 3.39 6.81 20.14
C TRP A 107 1.95 6.76 19.62
N TYR A 108 1.31 5.58 19.66
CA TYR A 108 -0.08 5.39 19.23
C TYR A 108 -1.05 6.24 20.08
N ARG A 109 -0.88 6.26 21.40
CA ARG A 109 -1.68 7.10 22.30
C ARG A 109 -1.49 8.60 22.03
N GLN A 110 -0.26 9.04 21.79
CA GLN A 110 0.01 10.44 21.43
C GLN A 110 -0.68 10.83 20.12
N ARG A 111 -0.63 9.95 19.11
CA ARG A 111 -1.33 10.15 17.83
C ARG A 111 -2.85 10.16 18.00
N LEU A 112 -3.40 9.32 18.87
CA LEU A 112 -4.82 9.38 19.22
C LEU A 112 -5.21 10.74 19.82
N GLY A 113 -4.43 11.24 20.79
CA GLY A 113 -4.66 12.56 21.39
C GLY A 113 -4.58 13.71 20.37
N GLN A 114 -3.64 13.64 19.42
CA GLN A 114 -3.55 14.63 18.33
C GLN A 114 -4.71 14.54 17.33
N GLN A 115 -5.28 13.35 17.13
CA GLN A 115 -6.36 13.13 16.16
C GLN A 115 -7.75 13.46 16.74
N TRP A 116 -7.90 13.44 18.06
CA TRP A 116 -9.18 13.62 18.76
C TRP A 116 -9.21 14.76 19.78
N GLY A 117 -8.11 15.50 19.98
CA GLY A 117 -8.06 16.73 20.78
C GLY A 117 -8.49 16.56 22.23
N TYR A 118 -7.58 16.07 23.07
CA TYR A 118 -7.69 16.15 24.53
C TYR A 118 -6.48 16.90 25.09
#